data_AF-A0A9X8VC27-F1
#
_entry.id   AF-A0A9X8VC27-F1
#
_cell.length_a   1.000
_cell.length_b   1.000
_cell.length_c   1.000
_cell.angle_alpha   90.00
_cell.angle_beta   90.00
_cell.angle_gamma   90.00
#
_symmetry.space_group_name_H-M   'P 1'
#
loop_
_entity.id
_entity.type
_entity.pdbx_description
1 polymer ?
#
loop_
_entity_poly.entity_id
_entity_poly.type
_entity_poly.pdbx_seq_one_letter_code
_entity_poly.pdbx_strand_id
1 'polypeptide(L)'
;AIIQRLLALTQRWQAAGLPVTGVEIDHDAATARLPDYQRFLQRLRQRLPAAVQLGITALPAWIGSPDLPGVLQQANSSVLQVHAVLSPQQGLFDGPLALRWVRQYAAVTPKPFRVALPAYGMALLGFDAQGAQVESESSLRVAGNGRELTVAPQ
;
A
#
# COMPACT_ATOMS: atom_id res chain seq x y z
N ALA A 1 -18.51 -12.35 -5.35
CA ALA A 1 -18.04 -12.01 -6.71
C ALA A 1 -16.50 -11.90 -6.80
N ILE A 2 -15.84 -11.02 -6.02
CA ILE A 2 -14.41 -10.72 -6.23
C ILE A 2 -13.44 -11.90 -6.03
N ILE A 3 -13.62 -12.72 -4.98
CA ILE A 3 -12.74 -13.89 -4.72
C ILE A 3 -12.80 -14.88 -5.90
N GLN A 4 -13.99 -15.12 -6.46
CA GLN A 4 -14.14 -15.99 -7.62
C GLN A 4 -13.34 -15.46 -8.82
N ARG A 5 -13.40 -14.13 -9.06
CA ARG A 5 -12.66 -13.48 -10.15
C ARG A 5 -11.13 -13.57 -9.94
N LEU A 6 -10.66 -13.37 -8.71
CA LEU A 6 -9.23 -13.51 -8.37
C LEU A 6 -8.74 -14.95 -8.64
N LEU A 7 -9.48 -15.95 -8.17
CA LEU A 7 -9.12 -17.36 -8.39
C LEU A 7 -9.11 -17.73 -9.88
N ALA A 8 -10.11 -17.27 -10.64
CA ALA A 8 -10.15 -17.49 -12.07
C ALA A 8 -8.98 -16.83 -12.80
N LEU A 9 -8.53 -15.65 -12.35
CA LEU A 9 -7.36 -14.97 -12.92
C LEU A 9 -6.08 -15.74 -12.62
N THR A 10 -5.87 -16.17 -11.37
CA THR A 10 -4.72 -17.01 -10.97
C THR A 10 -4.66 -18.29 -11.80
N GLN A 11 -5.78 -18.99 -11.94
CA GLN A 11 -5.87 -20.22 -12.74
C GLN A 11 -5.56 -19.97 -14.21
N ARG A 12 -6.07 -18.88 -14.79
CA ARG A 12 -5.81 -18.53 -16.20
C ARG A 12 -4.32 -18.33 -16.46
N TRP A 13 -3.63 -17.63 -15.56
CA TRP A 13 -2.19 -17.37 -15.72
C TRP A 13 -1.37 -18.65 -15.54
N GLN A 14 -1.75 -19.51 -14.59
CA GLN A 14 -1.13 -20.84 -14.43
C GLN A 14 -1.34 -21.73 -15.66
N ALA A 15 -2.56 -21.76 -16.23
CA ALA A 15 -2.86 -22.50 -17.45
C ALA A 15 -2.11 -21.98 -18.68
N ALA A 16 -1.72 -20.69 -18.67
CA ALA A 16 -0.85 -20.10 -19.69
C ALA A 16 0.65 -20.43 -19.48
N GLY A 17 1.00 -21.27 -18.49
CA GLY A 17 2.37 -21.68 -18.20
C GLY A 17 3.17 -20.68 -17.36
N LEU A 18 2.54 -19.63 -16.81
CA LEU A 18 3.22 -18.67 -15.95
C LEU A 18 3.34 -19.21 -14.52
N PRO A 19 4.53 -19.11 -13.88
CA PRO A 19 4.71 -19.52 -12.50
C PRO A 19 4.11 -18.48 -11.54
N VAL A 20 2.80 -18.54 -11.33
CA VAL A 20 2.11 -17.64 -10.39
C VAL A 20 2.45 -18.04 -8.95
N THR A 21 3.35 -17.29 -8.32
CA THR A 21 3.85 -17.55 -6.95
C THR A 21 3.03 -16.88 -5.86
N GLY A 22 2.22 -15.86 -6.20
CA GLY A 22 1.44 -15.14 -5.20
C GLY A 22 0.37 -14.22 -5.79
N VAL A 23 -0.49 -13.74 -4.88
CA VAL A 23 -1.49 -12.69 -5.11
C VAL A 23 -1.28 -11.64 -4.02
N GLU A 24 -1.13 -10.38 -4.39
CA GLU A 24 -1.11 -9.25 -3.45
C GLU A 24 -2.44 -8.50 -3.52
N ILE A 25 -3.00 -8.16 -2.35
CA ILE A 25 -4.18 -7.31 -2.25
C ILE A 25 -3.74 -5.91 -1.86
N ASP A 26 -3.85 -4.99 -2.81
CA ASP A 26 -3.69 -3.57 -2.57
C ASP A 26 -5.06 -2.95 -2.27
N HIS A 27 -5.33 -2.69 -0.99
CA HIS A 27 -6.61 -2.16 -0.55
C HIS A 27 -6.48 -1.30 0.71
N ASP A 28 -6.74 -0.01 0.53
CA ASP A 28 -6.78 1.00 1.59
C ASP A 28 -8.06 0.93 2.42
N ALA A 29 -8.21 -0.16 3.17
CA ALA A 29 -9.31 -0.28 4.13
C ALA A 29 -9.23 0.83 5.17
N ALA A 30 -10.34 1.53 5.41
CA ALA A 30 -10.46 2.40 6.57
C ALA A 30 -10.20 1.60 7.86
N THR A 31 -9.53 2.19 8.85
CA THR A 31 -9.16 1.49 10.10
C THR A 31 -10.36 0.83 10.80
N ALA A 32 -11.54 1.44 10.76
CA ALA A 32 -12.78 0.89 11.31
C ALA A 32 -13.33 -0.36 10.57
N ARG A 33 -12.78 -0.67 9.39
CA ARG A 33 -13.20 -1.79 8.52
C ARG A 33 -12.18 -2.93 8.51
N LEU A 34 -11.10 -2.85 9.31
CA LEU A 34 -10.13 -3.93 9.44
C LEU A 34 -10.74 -5.29 9.84
N PRO A 35 -11.78 -5.37 10.71
CA PRO A 35 -12.46 -6.64 10.96
C PRO A 35 -13.11 -7.25 9.71
N ASP A 36 -13.68 -6.42 8.84
CA ASP A 36 -14.29 -6.87 7.58
C ASP A 36 -13.21 -7.33 6.60
N TYR A 37 -12.10 -6.59 6.56
CA TYR A 37 -10.96 -6.91 5.71
C TYR A 37 -10.28 -8.22 6.15
N GLN A 38 -10.08 -8.44 7.45
CA GLN A 38 -9.59 -9.71 7.99
C GLN A 38 -10.48 -10.88 7.55
N ARG A 39 -11.80 -10.76 7.71
CA ARG A 39 -12.76 -11.81 7.29
C ARG A 39 -12.71 -12.06 5.78
N PHE A 40 -12.42 -11.03 4.99
CA PHE A 40 -12.21 -11.18 3.55
C PHE A 40 -10.92 -11.96 3.26
N LEU A 41 -9.79 -11.56 3.84
CA LEU A 41 -8.49 -12.22 3.64
C LEU A 41 -8.50 -13.66 4.10
N GLN A 42 -9.14 -13.97 5.23
CA GLN A 42 -9.31 -15.34 5.72
C GLN A 42 -10.04 -16.21 4.69
N ARG A 43 -11.16 -15.72 4.14
CA ARG A 43 -11.94 -16.42 3.10
C ARG A 43 -11.17 -16.57 1.80
N LEU A 44 -10.34 -15.59 1.44
CA LEU A 44 -9.47 -15.68 0.27
C LEU A 44 -8.37 -16.73 0.48
N ARG A 45 -7.68 -16.68 1.62
CA ARG A 45 -6.58 -17.60 1.96
C ARG A 45 -7.02 -19.06 1.97
N GLN A 46 -8.21 -19.35 2.48
CA GLN A 46 -8.82 -20.69 2.49
C GLN A 46 -9.08 -21.26 1.09
N ARG A 47 -9.22 -20.40 0.08
CA ARG A 47 -9.57 -20.80 -1.30
C ARG A 47 -8.40 -20.71 -2.28
N LEU A 48 -7.38 -19.93 -1.97
CA LEU A 48 -6.15 -19.86 -2.76
C LEU A 48 -5.35 -21.16 -2.60
N PRO A 49 -4.79 -21.72 -3.69
CA PRO A 49 -3.88 -22.87 -3.58
C PRO A 49 -2.76 -22.60 -2.57
N ALA A 50 -2.38 -23.61 -1.79
CA ALA A 50 -1.39 -23.46 -0.71
C ALA A 50 -0.03 -22.95 -1.21
N ALA A 51 0.35 -23.32 -2.44
CA ALA A 51 1.59 -22.86 -3.07
C ALA A 51 1.58 -21.36 -3.45
N VAL A 52 0.40 -20.76 -3.63
CA VAL A 52 0.25 -19.36 -4.00
C VAL A 52 0.24 -18.51 -2.73
N GLN A 53 1.26 -17.68 -2.54
CA GLN A 53 1.38 -16.76 -1.40
C GLN A 53 0.30 -15.67 -1.45
N LEU A 54 -0.12 -15.17 -0.29
CA LEU A 54 -1.01 -14.02 -0.16
C LEU A 54 -0.24 -12.85 0.46
N GLY A 55 -0.04 -11.79 -0.31
CA GLY A 55 0.50 -10.51 0.18
C GLY A 55 -0.60 -9.49 0.41
N ILE A 56 -0.32 -8.46 1.21
CA ILE A 56 -1.16 -7.26 1.32
C ILE A 56 -0.32 -6.00 1.37
N THR A 57 -0.88 -4.87 0.94
CA THR A 57 -0.39 -3.56 1.38
C THR A 57 -0.98 -3.21 2.74
N ALA A 58 -0.26 -2.38 3.49
CA ALA A 58 -0.66 -1.93 4.82
C ALA A 58 -0.37 -0.44 5.01
N LEU A 59 -1.28 0.23 5.72
CA LEU A 59 -1.19 1.66 5.98
C LEU A 59 -0.68 1.96 7.40
N PRO A 60 0.13 3.02 7.60
CA PRO A 60 0.54 3.48 8.93
C PRO A 60 -0.65 3.82 9.84
N ALA A 61 -1.77 4.25 9.26
CA ALA A 61 -3.02 4.51 9.99
C ALA A 61 -3.58 3.29 10.73
N TRP A 62 -3.14 2.07 10.38
CA TRP A 62 -3.59 0.84 11.02
C TRP A 62 -2.79 0.47 12.27
N ILE A 63 -1.58 1.03 12.47
CA ILE A 63 -0.63 0.62 13.53
C ILE A 63 -1.24 0.66 14.93
N GLY A 64 -2.10 1.64 15.20
CA GLY A 64 -2.77 1.78 16.50
C GLY A 64 -4.04 0.92 16.67
N SER A 65 -4.47 0.18 15.64
CA SER A 65 -5.69 -0.61 15.70
C SER A 65 -5.45 -1.97 16.37
N PRO A 66 -6.31 -2.40 17.31
CA PRO A 66 -6.25 -3.73 17.89
C PRO A 66 -6.54 -4.86 16.87
N ASP A 67 -7.12 -4.52 15.71
CA ASP A 67 -7.48 -5.48 14.66
C ASP A 67 -6.32 -5.78 13.69
N LEU A 68 -5.29 -4.94 13.65
CA LEU A 68 -4.16 -5.09 12.73
C LEU A 68 -3.49 -6.48 12.85
N PRO A 69 -3.18 -7.01 14.05
CA PRO A 69 -2.61 -8.36 14.17
C PRO A 69 -3.44 -9.45 13.47
N GLY A 70 -4.76 -9.37 13.56
CA GLY A 70 -5.67 -10.33 12.95
C GLY A 70 -5.64 -10.29 11.42
N VAL A 71 -5.51 -9.09 10.84
CA VAL A 71 -5.31 -8.87 9.40
C VAL A 71 -3.96 -9.48 8.95
N LEU A 72 -2.87 -9.15 9.64
CA LEU A 72 -1.51 -9.63 9.32
C LEU A 72 -1.36 -11.14 9.43
N GLN A 73 -2.12 -11.76 10.33
CA GLN A 73 -2.14 -13.22 10.45
C GLN A 73 -2.62 -13.92 9.16
N GLN A 74 -3.49 -13.28 8.37
CA GLN A 74 -4.05 -13.90 7.16
C GLN A 74 -3.09 -13.87 5.95
N ALA A 75 -2.12 -12.95 5.92
CA ALA A 75 -1.20 -12.77 4.80
C ALA A 75 0.17 -13.44 5.06
N ASN A 76 0.85 -13.93 4.03
CA ASN A 76 2.21 -14.47 4.12
C ASN A 76 3.25 -13.34 4.29
N SER A 77 3.03 -12.20 3.66
CA SER A 77 3.87 -11.00 3.76
C SER A 77 3.01 -9.73 3.69
N SER A 78 3.59 -8.62 4.10
CA SER A 78 2.97 -7.30 3.95
C SER A 78 3.94 -6.26 3.43
N VAL A 79 3.41 -5.21 2.81
CA VAL A 79 4.17 -4.03 2.37
C VAL A 79 3.60 -2.81 3.09
N LEU A 80 4.37 -2.22 4.01
CA LEU A 80 3.99 -0.98 4.69
C LEU A 80 4.20 0.20 3.75
N GLN A 81 3.13 0.89 3.40
CA GLN A 81 3.14 2.07 2.54
C GLN A 81 3.41 3.33 3.37
N VAL A 82 4.61 3.90 3.24
CA VAL A 82 5.03 5.09 3.99
C VAL A 82 5.04 6.36 3.13
N HIS A 83 4.49 6.29 1.91
CA HIS A 83 4.38 7.41 0.98
C HIS A 83 2.98 8.03 1.01
N ALA A 84 2.87 9.33 0.71
CA ALA A 84 1.62 10.09 0.59
C ALA A 84 0.72 10.11 1.85
N VAL A 85 1.26 9.81 3.03
CA VAL A 85 0.50 9.71 4.29
C VAL A 85 0.26 11.08 4.93
N LEU A 86 1.12 12.05 4.64
CA LEU A 86 0.98 13.42 5.11
C LEU A 86 0.40 14.24 3.95
N SER A 87 -0.61 15.07 4.24
CA SER A 87 -1.32 15.92 3.28
C SER A 87 -0.36 16.49 2.21
N PRO A 88 -0.78 16.74 0.96
CA PRO A 88 0.12 17.26 -0.08
C PRO A 88 1.03 18.40 0.40
N GLN A 89 0.51 19.28 1.28
CA GLN A 89 1.22 20.38 1.98
C GLN A 89 2.49 19.99 2.75
N GLN A 90 2.60 18.75 3.22
CA GLN A 90 3.67 18.25 4.09
C GLN A 90 4.70 17.40 3.32
N GLY A 91 4.52 17.25 1.99
CA GLY A 91 5.42 16.52 1.11
C GLY A 91 5.12 15.01 1.02
N LEU A 92 5.68 14.36 -0.01
CA LEU A 92 5.47 12.92 -0.31
C LEU A 92 5.93 11.97 0.78
N PHE A 93 6.98 12.37 1.50
CA PHE A 93 7.78 11.48 2.31
C PHE A 93 8.51 12.25 3.39
N ASP A 94 8.38 11.78 4.62
CA ASP A 94 9.16 12.22 5.78
C ASP A 94 9.93 11.00 6.28
N GLY A 95 11.25 10.98 6.05
CA GLY A 95 12.11 9.85 6.43
C GLY A 95 12.09 9.51 7.93
N PRO A 96 12.30 10.49 8.82
CA PRO A 96 12.15 10.29 10.26
C PRO A 96 10.78 9.74 10.67
N LEU A 97 9.68 10.22 10.09
CA LEU A 97 8.34 9.70 10.37
C LEU A 97 8.14 8.29 9.82
N ALA A 98 8.57 8.02 8.59
CA ALA A 98 8.54 6.71 7.98
C ALA A 98 9.29 5.68 8.84
N LEU A 99 10.47 6.04 9.35
CA LEU A 99 11.25 5.18 10.24
C LEU A 99 10.51 4.90 11.56
N ARG A 100 9.78 5.88 12.12
CA ARG A 100 8.95 5.65 13.30
C ARG A 100 7.84 4.65 13.00
N TRP A 101 7.13 4.79 11.88
CA TRP A 101 6.10 3.83 11.48
C TRP A 101 6.67 2.44 11.23
N VAL A 102 7.82 2.33 10.56
CA VAL A 102 8.49 1.05 10.34
C VAL A 102 8.82 0.36 11.66
N ARG A 103 9.36 1.10 12.65
CA ARG A 103 9.66 0.54 13.98
C ARG A 103 8.40 0.11 14.73
N GLN A 104 7.35 0.91 14.70
CA GLN A 104 6.09 0.58 15.36
C GLN A 104 5.41 -0.63 14.71
N TYR A 105 5.37 -0.67 13.38
CA TYR A 105 4.80 -1.78 12.62
C TYR A 105 5.59 -3.07 12.83
N ALA A 106 6.94 -3.00 12.88
CA ALA A 106 7.80 -4.13 13.20
C ALA A 106 7.53 -4.74 14.58
N ALA A 107 7.07 -3.94 15.55
CA ALA A 107 6.67 -4.44 16.86
C ALA A 107 5.32 -5.18 16.85
N VAL A 108 4.50 -5.00 15.80
CA VAL A 108 3.17 -5.61 15.66
C VAL A 108 3.21 -6.87 14.79
N THR A 109 3.97 -6.86 13.69
CA THR A 109 4.03 -8.00 12.77
C THR A 109 5.04 -9.05 13.21
N PRO A 110 4.64 -10.33 13.38
CA PRO A 110 5.60 -11.43 13.57
C PRO A 110 6.20 -11.93 12.25
N LYS A 111 5.75 -11.39 11.10
CA LYS A 111 6.15 -11.84 9.75
C LYS A 111 7.05 -10.80 9.08
N PRO A 112 7.95 -11.24 8.17
CA PRO A 112 8.72 -10.30 7.37
C PRO A 112 7.80 -9.39 6.57
N PHE A 113 8.18 -8.13 6.48
CA PHE A 113 7.47 -7.12 5.72
C PHE A 113 8.44 -6.28 4.91
N ARG A 114 7.94 -5.64 3.86
CA ARG A 114 8.68 -4.67 3.05
C ARG A 114 8.14 -3.27 3.32
N VAL A 115 8.89 -2.26 2.92
CA VAL A 115 8.48 -0.86 3.03
C VAL A 115 8.41 -0.28 1.63
N ALA A 116 7.27 0.31 1.26
CA ALA A 116 7.13 0.99 -0.03
C ALA A 116 7.62 2.44 0.11
N LEU A 117 8.83 2.68 -0.38
CA LEU A 117 9.45 3.99 -0.48
C LEU A 117 9.11 4.64 -1.84
N PRO A 118 8.79 5.95 -1.88
CA PRO A 118 8.58 6.63 -3.15
C PRO A 118 9.91 6.74 -3.89
N ALA A 119 9.90 6.36 -5.17
CA ALA A 119 11.03 6.52 -6.08
C ALA A 119 10.79 7.63 -7.14
N TYR A 120 9.65 8.32 -7.04
CA TYR A 120 9.22 9.41 -7.91
C TYR A 120 9.18 10.74 -7.14
N GLY A 121 9.48 11.85 -7.82
CA GLY A 121 9.25 13.20 -7.30
C GLY A 121 7.82 13.65 -7.60
N MET A 122 7.22 14.46 -6.73
CA MET A 122 5.99 15.21 -7.02
C MET A 122 6.29 16.68 -6.81
N ALA A 123 5.75 17.56 -7.64
CA ALA A 123 5.77 19.00 -7.37
C ALA A 123 4.39 19.45 -6.89
N LEU A 124 4.34 20.25 -5.83
CA LEU A 124 3.15 21.02 -5.49
C LEU A 124 3.17 22.29 -6.35
N LEU A 125 2.20 22.41 -7.26
CA LEU A 125 2.09 23.57 -8.16
C LEU A 125 1.37 24.75 -7.50
N GLY A 126 0.48 24.47 -6.53
CA GLY A 126 -0.26 25.50 -5.81
C GLY A 126 -1.51 24.94 -5.11
N PHE A 127 -2.31 25.85 -4.56
CA PHE A 127 -3.63 25.58 -4.01
C PHE A 127 -4.65 26.47 -4.70
N ASP A 128 -5.76 25.89 -5.16
CA ASP A 128 -6.93 26.64 -5.65
C ASP A 128 -8.17 26.34 -4.79
N ALA A 129 -9.33 26.86 -5.19
CA ALA A 129 -10.60 26.64 -4.50
C ALA A 129 -11.07 25.17 -4.53
N GLN A 130 -10.42 24.32 -5.33
CA GLN A 130 -10.73 22.91 -5.54
C GLN A 130 -9.73 21.97 -4.84
N GLY A 131 -8.58 22.47 -4.37
CA GLY A 131 -7.65 21.73 -3.52
C GLY A 131 -6.18 21.93 -3.90
N ALA A 132 -5.33 20.98 -3.50
CA ALA A 132 -3.91 20.98 -3.86
C ALA A 132 -3.73 20.60 -5.35
N GLN A 133 -3.00 21.40 -6.10
CA GLN A 133 -2.55 21.05 -7.44
C GLN A 133 -1.20 20.33 -7.34
N VAL A 134 -1.16 19.10 -7.83
CA VAL A 134 0.01 18.22 -7.77
C VAL A 134 0.44 17.88 -9.20
N GLU A 135 1.72 18.08 -9.51
CA GLU A 135 2.35 17.55 -10.72
C GLU A 135 3.03 16.21 -10.40
N SER A 136 2.66 15.18 -11.15
CA SER A 136 3.36 13.91 -11.20
C SER A 136 4.15 13.87 -12.51
N GLU A 137 5.33 13.25 -12.50
CA GLU A 137 6.39 13.03 -13.51
C GLU A 137 6.09 13.04 -15.04
N SER A 138 4.84 13.14 -15.47
CA SER A 138 4.44 13.53 -16.81
C SER A 138 4.24 15.05 -16.91
N SER A 139 5.14 15.74 -17.63
CA SER A 139 5.08 17.19 -17.81
C SER A 139 3.77 17.63 -18.47
N LEU A 140 2.79 18.08 -17.69
CA LEU A 140 1.73 18.92 -18.20
C LEU A 140 2.29 20.33 -18.22
N ARG A 141 2.49 20.90 -19.42
CA ARG A 141 2.93 22.30 -19.58
C ARG A 141 1.86 23.24 -19.01
N VAL A 142 1.83 23.40 -17.70
CA VAL A 142 1.07 24.41 -16.99
C VAL A 142 2.02 25.56 -16.74
N ALA A 143 1.77 26.70 -17.37
CA ALA A 143 2.52 27.92 -17.15
C ALA A 143 2.26 28.43 -15.72
N GLY A 144 3.15 28.10 -14.79
CA GLY A 144 3.12 28.56 -13.40
C GLY A 144 4.47 28.38 -12.73
N ASN A 145 4.78 29.25 -11.77
CA ASN A 145 6.00 29.19 -10.96
C ASN A 145 5.92 27.96 -10.02
N GLY A 146 6.14 26.77 -10.57
CA GLY A 146 6.13 25.51 -9.82
C GLY A 146 7.31 25.43 -8.86
N ARG A 147 7.06 24.97 -7.63
CA ARG A 147 8.11 24.61 -6.68
C ARG A 147 8.28 23.10 -6.71
N GLU A 148 9.32 22.65 -7.41
CA GLU A 148 9.67 21.23 -7.47
C GLU A 148 10.08 20.73 -6.08
N LEU A 149 9.41 19.68 -5.59
CA LEU A 149 9.78 19.00 -4.34
C LEU A 149 10.45 17.68 -4.72
N THR A 150 11.76 17.71 -4.90
CA THR A 150 12.57 16.50 -5.09
C THR A 150 13.01 15.96 -3.74
N VAL A 151 12.99 14.64 -3.59
CA VAL A 151 13.67 13.93 -2.50
C VAL A 151 14.90 13.29 -3.10
N ALA A 152 16.09 13.70 -2.64
CA ALA A 152 17.32 13.01 -3.02
C ALA A 152 17.30 11.59 -2.43
N PRO A 153 17.70 10.55 -3.19
CA PRO A 153 17.85 9.20 -2.64
C PRO A 153 18.88 9.24 -1.49
N GLN A 154 18.52 8.63 -0.36
CA GLN A 154 19.41 8.44 0.81
C GLN A 154 19.66 6.94 1.02
#